data_AF-A0A395RA71-F1
#
_entry.id   AF-A0A395RA71-F1
#
_cell.length_a   1.000
_cell.length_b   1.000
_cell.length_c   1.000
_cell.angle_alpha   90.00
_cell.angle_beta   90.00
_cell.angle_gamma   90.00
#
_symmetry.space_group_name_H-M   'P 1'
#
loop_
_entity.id
_entity.type
_entity.pdbx_description
1 polymer ?
#
loop_
_entity_poly.entity_id
_entity_poly.type
_entity_poly.pdbx_seq_one_letter_code
_entity_poly.pdbx_strand_id
1 'polypeptide(L)'
;MLDLPGLWLQAEDRQLLRQPEVAGLILFARNTESPQQVTELVRTIRAERPDMLIAIDQEGGRVQRLRRDVLRLPALADVAAVPDERADEVARTAAWVMATEMLACGIDISFAPVLDLDYGRSQVIGNRSLGGDPERVSRLASAYLDGLHAAGMAATGKHFPGHGWAEADSHFALPVDDRPLEEIRRTDLVPFARLAAKLDGIMPAHVVYSQVDSLPAGFSLRWLQEILRAELGFDGVIFSDDLTMAGAHAVGGIPERIDAAQAAGGDMLLICNDRAAAEEGLVHAQRIGLQAPARIARMLARRPVMSDYRATPQWRAAVSVLKEFELV
;
A
#
# COMPACT_ATOMS: atom_id res chain seq x y z
N MET A 1 -0.68 4.34 -12.03
CA MET A 1 -0.11 5.20 -10.98
C MET A 1 1.36 5.39 -11.27
N LEU A 2 1.85 6.61 -11.13
CA LEU A 2 3.25 6.97 -11.36
C LEU A 2 3.77 7.86 -10.21
N ASP A 3 5.00 8.33 -10.29
CA ASP A 3 5.58 9.23 -9.29
C ASP A 3 6.19 10.50 -9.91
N LEU A 4 6.77 11.32 -9.03
CA LEU A 4 7.39 12.60 -9.36
C LEU A 4 8.91 12.57 -9.08
N PRO A 5 9.71 13.33 -9.84
CA PRO A 5 11.15 13.38 -9.66
C PRO A 5 11.60 14.18 -8.42
N GLY A 6 10.79 15.12 -7.93
CA GLY A 6 11.18 16.00 -6.83
C GLY A 6 10.02 16.59 -6.02
N LEU A 7 10.30 17.69 -5.32
CA LEU A 7 9.37 18.33 -4.36
C LEU A 7 8.24 19.15 -5.00
N TRP A 8 8.37 19.51 -6.27
CA TRP A 8 7.46 20.41 -6.97
C TRP A 8 7.17 19.90 -8.37
N LEU A 9 5.96 20.14 -8.86
CA LEU A 9 5.60 19.80 -10.24
C LEU A 9 6.42 20.62 -11.24
N GLN A 10 7.04 19.93 -12.18
CA GLN A 10 7.66 20.52 -13.35
C GLN A 10 6.65 20.60 -14.51
N ALA A 11 7.04 21.22 -15.62
CA ALA A 11 6.15 21.40 -16.77
C ALA A 11 5.79 20.06 -17.41
N GLU A 12 6.77 19.17 -17.49
CA GLU A 12 6.68 17.81 -18.04
C GLU A 12 5.75 16.94 -17.19
N ASP A 13 5.81 17.08 -15.86
CA ASP A 13 4.91 16.37 -14.94
C ASP A 13 3.45 16.73 -15.24
N ARG A 14 3.14 18.02 -15.43
CA ARG A 14 1.77 18.49 -15.71
C ARG A 14 1.20 17.86 -16.98
N GLN A 15 2.03 17.64 -18.00
CA GLN A 15 1.58 17.00 -19.24
C GLN A 15 1.15 15.55 -19.00
N LEU A 16 1.89 14.80 -18.18
CA LEU A 16 1.54 13.44 -17.80
C LEU A 16 0.28 13.40 -16.95
N LEU A 17 0.17 14.30 -15.96
CA LEU A 17 -1.01 14.33 -15.09
C LEU A 17 -2.30 14.56 -15.88
N ARG A 18 -2.28 15.37 -16.94
CA ARG A 18 -3.49 15.64 -17.73
C ARG A 18 -4.02 14.45 -18.53
N GLN A 19 -3.26 13.35 -18.64
CA GLN A 19 -3.68 12.17 -19.39
C GLN A 19 -4.72 11.36 -18.60
N PRO A 20 -5.86 10.98 -19.20
CA PRO A 20 -6.94 10.29 -18.48
C PRO A 20 -6.52 8.93 -17.91
N GLU A 21 -5.54 8.25 -18.52
CA GLU A 21 -4.99 6.98 -18.05
C GLU A 21 -4.20 7.12 -16.74
N VAL A 22 -3.65 8.32 -16.47
CA VAL A 22 -2.95 8.61 -15.23
C VAL A 22 -3.98 8.97 -14.15
N ALA A 23 -4.31 7.97 -13.33
CA ALA A 23 -5.33 8.08 -12.28
C ALA A 23 -4.77 8.11 -10.85
N GLY A 24 -3.44 8.04 -10.69
CA GLY A 24 -2.84 8.13 -9.35
C GLY A 24 -1.36 8.50 -9.36
N LEU A 25 -0.95 9.12 -8.25
CA LEU A 25 0.43 9.45 -7.92
C LEU A 25 0.82 8.83 -6.58
N ILE A 26 2.01 8.24 -6.50
CA ILE A 26 2.63 7.86 -5.23
C ILE A 26 3.77 8.82 -4.89
N LEU A 27 3.81 9.29 -3.65
CA LEU A 27 4.86 10.16 -3.12
C LEU A 27 5.91 9.33 -2.36
N PHE A 28 7.17 9.55 -2.70
CA PHE A 28 8.33 9.00 -1.99
C PHE A 28 9.01 10.04 -1.12
N ALA A 29 10.03 9.63 -0.36
CA ALA A 29 10.80 10.53 0.51
C ALA A 29 11.39 11.73 -0.24
N ARG A 30 11.76 11.56 -1.53
CA ARG A 30 12.26 12.64 -2.40
C ARG A 30 11.20 13.70 -2.75
N ASN A 31 9.92 13.40 -2.52
CA ASN A 31 8.79 14.28 -2.79
C ASN A 31 8.27 14.96 -1.51
N THR A 32 8.81 14.60 -0.34
CA THR A 32 8.31 15.04 0.96
C THR A 32 9.39 15.76 1.77
N GLU A 33 9.25 17.08 1.92
CA GLU A 33 10.12 17.89 2.78
C GLU A 33 9.47 18.22 4.12
N SER A 34 8.21 18.68 4.10
CA SER A 34 7.42 19.08 5.27
C SER A 34 5.93 18.95 4.97
N PRO A 35 5.05 18.87 5.99
CA PRO A 35 3.60 18.85 5.79
C PRO A 35 3.12 20.01 4.91
N GLN A 36 3.63 21.22 5.13
CA GLN A 36 3.24 22.41 4.37
C GLN A 36 3.63 22.29 2.89
N GLN A 37 4.84 21.83 2.60
CA GLN A 37 5.29 21.60 1.22
C GLN A 37 4.45 20.51 0.54
N VAL A 38 4.17 19.40 1.23
CA VAL A 38 3.34 18.31 0.68
C VAL A 38 1.91 18.81 0.40
N THR A 39 1.30 19.57 1.31
CA THR A 39 -0.04 20.16 1.08
C THR A 39 -0.07 21.07 -0.14
N GLU A 40 0.97 21.88 -0.36
CA GLU A 40 1.10 22.71 -1.57
C GLU A 40 1.27 21.85 -2.82
N LEU A 41 2.17 20.86 -2.80
CA LEU A 41 2.36 19.94 -3.91
C LEU A 41 1.04 19.26 -4.30
N VAL A 42 0.32 18.68 -3.33
CA VAL A 42 -0.98 18.04 -3.57
C VAL A 42 -2.00 19.03 -4.13
N ARG A 43 -2.04 20.26 -3.61
CA ARG A 43 -2.93 21.30 -4.15
C ARG A 43 -2.63 21.60 -5.62
N THR A 44 -1.36 21.73 -5.99
CA THR A 44 -0.97 21.98 -7.38
C THR A 44 -1.29 20.79 -8.31
N ILE A 45 -1.14 19.56 -7.82
CA ILE A 45 -1.58 18.35 -8.53
C ILE A 45 -3.10 18.39 -8.76
N ARG A 46 -3.88 18.64 -7.70
CA ARG A 46 -5.35 18.67 -7.80
C ARG A 46 -5.89 19.83 -8.63
N ALA A 47 -5.14 20.92 -8.77
CA ALA A 47 -5.48 21.99 -9.70
C ALA A 47 -5.38 21.55 -11.18
N GLU A 48 -4.49 20.61 -11.50
CA GLU A 48 -4.38 20.01 -12.83
C GLU A 48 -5.34 18.81 -13.00
N ARG A 49 -5.52 18.02 -11.93
CA ARG A 49 -6.34 16.80 -11.88
C ARG A 49 -7.05 16.62 -10.54
N PRO A 50 -8.27 17.15 -10.40
CA PRO A 50 -9.01 17.11 -9.12
C PRO A 50 -9.25 15.69 -8.59
N ASP A 51 -9.38 14.73 -9.49
CA ASP A 51 -9.70 13.31 -9.26
C ASP A 51 -8.48 12.41 -9.00
N MET A 52 -7.26 12.96 -9.04
CA MET A 52 -6.04 12.18 -8.86
C MET A 52 -5.99 11.50 -7.48
N LEU A 53 -5.79 10.18 -7.46
CA LEU A 53 -5.51 9.45 -6.22
C LEU A 53 -4.06 9.73 -5.77
N ILE A 54 -3.87 10.27 -4.57
CA ILE A 54 -2.55 10.55 -4.02
C ILE A 54 -2.23 9.54 -2.92
N ALA A 55 -1.15 8.78 -3.11
CA ALA A 55 -0.70 7.73 -2.22
C ALA A 55 0.68 8.02 -1.61
N ILE A 56 0.99 7.36 -0.50
CA ILE A 56 2.30 7.38 0.17
C ILE A 56 2.57 6.03 0.86
N ASP A 57 3.82 5.70 1.13
CA ASP A 57 4.18 4.61 2.05
C ASP A 57 4.47 5.18 3.46
N GLN A 58 3.43 5.33 4.27
CA GLN A 58 3.54 5.83 5.64
C GLN A 58 3.13 4.72 6.64
N GLU A 59 3.98 3.71 6.77
CA GLU A 59 3.71 2.51 7.61
C GLU A 59 4.30 2.64 9.03
N GLY A 60 5.19 3.61 9.25
CA GLY A 60 5.95 3.77 10.48
C GLY A 60 7.27 3.00 10.47
N GLY A 61 7.99 3.04 11.60
CA GLY A 61 9.32 2.44 11.71
C GLY A 61 10.26 2.90 10.57
N ARG A 62 10.85 1.94 9.85
CA ARG A 62 11.75 2.25 8.71
C ARG A 62 11.03 2.76 7.46
N VAL A 63 9.75 2.43 7.28
CA VAL A 63 8.94 2.81 6.11
C VAL A 63 8.03 3.98 6.47
N GLN A 64 8.64 5.16 6.49
CA GLN A 64 7.95 6.44 6.72
C GLN A 64 8.59 7.47 5.78
N ARG A 65 7.85 7.93 4.77
CA ARG A 65 8.39 8.87 3.75
C ARG A 65 8.40 10.31 4.27
N LEU A 66 7.27 10.80 4.76
CA LEU A 66 7.20 12.09 5.43
C LEU A 66 7.65 11.92 6.88
N ARG A 67 8.75 12.56 7.27
CA ARG A 67 9.38 12.39 8.60
C ARG A 67 9.50 13.67 9.40
N ARG A 68 9.68 14.80 8.73
CA ARG A 68 9.90 16.09 9.37
C ARG A 68 8.56 16.69 9.78
N ASP A 69 8.50 17.26 10.99
CA ASP A 69 7.35 17.99 11.51
C ASP A 69 6.04 17.18 11.54
N VAL A 70 6.15 15.84 11.52
CA VAL A 70 5.10 14.83 11.66
C VAL A 70 5.43 13.88 12.80
N LEU A 71 4.45 13.10 13.26
CA LEU A 71 4.73 12.13 14.32
C LEU A 71 5.66 11.03 13.79
N ARG A 72 6.65 10.64 14.60
CA ARG A 72 7.46 9.46 14.30
C ARG A 72 6.63 8.24 14.67
N LEU A 73 6.14 7.52 13.68
CA LEU A 73 5.24 6.40 13.91
C LEU A 73 6.05 5.14 14.31
N PRO A 74 5.56 4.32 15.25
CA PRO A 74 6.19 3.07 15.64
C PRO A 74 6.20 2.07 14.47
N ALA A 75 7.08 1.06 14.53
CA ALA A 75 6.92 -0.08 13.64
C ALA A 75 5.72 -0.93 14.10
N LEU A 76 5.09 -1.68 13.20
CA LEU A 76 3.94 -2.52 13.57
C LEU A 76 4.34 -3.62 14.59
N ALA A 77 5.58 -4.08 14.57
CA ALA A 77 6.07 -5.00 15.59
C ALA A 77 6.07 -4.38 17.00
N ASP A 78 6.39 -3.08 17.12
CA ASP A 78 6.37 -2.37 18.41
C ASP A 78 4.93 -2.20 18.90
N VAL A 79 3.99 -1.91 17.99
CA VAL A 79 2.55 -1.88 18.27
C VAL A 79 2.07 -3.24 18.76
N ALA A 80 2.51 -4.32 18.12
CA ALA A 80 2.14 -5.68 18.50
C ALA A 80 2.83 -6.18 19.78
N ALA A 81 3.86 -5.49 20.28
CA ALA A 81 4.55 -5.82 21.53
C ALA A 81 3.83 -5.27 22.78
N VAL A 82 2.85 -4.37 22.60
CA VAL A 82 1.99 -3.86 23.68
C VAL A 82 1.21 -5.00 24.36
N PRO A 83 0.95 -4.93 25.68
CA PRO A 83 0.09 -5.89 26.38
C PRO A 83 -1.22 -6.14 25.65
N ASP A 84 -1.62 -7.41 25.58
CA ASP A 84 -2.66 -7.88 24.67
C ASP A 84 -4.03 -7.22 24.95
N GLU A 85 -4.30 -6.83 26.20
CA GLU A 85 -5.52 -6.14 26.62
C GLU A 85 -5.65 -4.72 26.05
N ARG A 86 -4.53 -4.13 25.62
CA ARG A 86 -4.46 -2.76 25.06
C ARG A 86 -4.02 -2.74 23.59
N ALA A 87 -3.51 -3.85 23.06
CA ALA A 87 -2.93 -3.93 21.73
C ALA A 87 -3.91 -3.50 20.61
N ASP A 88 -5.17 -3.91 20.68
CA ASP A 88 -6.22 -3.52 19.71
C ASP A 88 -6.46 -1.99 19.73
N GLU A 89 -6.51 -1.39 20.92
CA GLU A 89 -6.68 0.06 21.06
C GLU A 89 -5.48 0.80 20.48
N VAL A 90 -4.27 0.35 20.79
CA VAL A 90 -3.03 0.98 20.31
C VAL A 90 -2.90 0.85 18.80
N ALA A 91 -3.20 -0.32 18.22
CA ALA A 91 -3.17 -0.54 16.77
C ALA A 91 -4.15 0.40 16.05
N ARG A 92 -5.39 0.48 16.53
CA ARG A 92 -6.41 1.41 16.01
C ARG A 92 -5.96 2.88 16.14
N THR A 93 -5.34 3.23 17.26
CA THR A 93 -4.90 4.60 17.53
C THR A 93 -3.72 5.00 16.64
N ALA A 94 -2.72 4.14 16.50
CA ALA A 94 -1.57 4.36 15.62
C ALA A 94 -2.01 4.57 14.16
N ALA A 95 -2.94 3.75 13.68
CA ALA A 95 -3.53 3.87 12.36
C ALA A 95 -4.28 5.20 12.18
N TRP A 96 -5.14 5.55 13.14
CA TRP A 96 -5.93 6.79 13.09
C TRP A 96 -5.03 8.04 13.08
N VAL A 97 -3.97 8.05 13.88
CA VAL A 97 -2.99 9.15 13.93
C VAL A 97 -2.27 9.29 12.59
N MET A 98 -1.75 8.19 12.04
CA MET A 98 -1.09 8.19 10.74
C MET A 98 -2.03 8.71 9.64
N ALA A 99 -3.23 8.14 9.56
CA ALA A 99 -4.20 8.51 8.53
C ALA A 99 -4.62 9.97 8.63
N THR A 100 -4.92 10.47 9.84
CA THR A 100 -5.31 11.87 10.07
C THR A 100 -4.23 12.83 9.59
N GLU A 101 -2.96 12.55 9.91
CA GLU A 101 -1.84 13.43 9.53
C GLU A 101 -1.59 13.44 8.01
N MET A 102 -1.72 12.29 7.34
CA MET A 102 -1.59 12.21 5.88
C MET A 102 -2.78 12.87 5.16
N LEU A 103 -4.00 12.63 5.62
CA LEU A 103 -5.21 13.28 5.09
C LEU A 103 -5.15 14.81 5.25
N ALA A 104 -4.58 15.32 6.34
CA ALA A 104 -4.36 16.75 6.54
C ALA A 104 -3.37 17.36 5.53
N CYS A 105 -2.50 16.53 4.94
CA CYS A 105 -1.61 16.91 3.85
C CYS A 105 -2.26 16.75 2.45
N GLY A 106 -3.52 16.31 2.40
CA GLY A 106 -4.27 16.05 1.16
C GLY A 106 -3.98 14.71 0.49
N ILE A 107 -3.18 13.85 1.12
CA ILE A 107 -2.89 12.49 0.66
C ILE A 107 -4.14 11.62 0.93
N ASP A 108 -4.57 10.84 -0.05
CA ASP A 108 -5.78 10.02 0.07
C ASP A 108 -5.53 8.72 0.85
N ILE A 109 -4.42 8.05 0.55
CA ILE A 109 -4.09 6.74 1.13
C ILE A 109 -2.63 6.64 1.54
N SER A 110 -2.40 5.88 2.60
CA SER A 110 -1.13 5.20 2.83
C SER A 110 -1.28 3.74 2.43
N PHE A 111 -0.29 3.15 1.75
CA PHE A 111 -0.29 1.71 1.46
C PHE A 111 -0.02 0.91 2.75
N ALA A 112 -1.05 0.77 3.58
CA ALA A 112 -1.00 0.13 4.89
C ALA A 112 -2.37 -0.53 5.22
N PRO A 113 -2.38 -1.56 6.08
CA PRO A 113 -1.24 -2.15 6.79
C PRO A 113 -0.53 -3.27 6.02
N VAL A 114 0.67 -3.61 6.49
CA VAL A 114 1.32 -4.89 6.15
C VAL A 114 0.59 -6.02 6.88
N LEU A 115 0.21 -7.05 6.13
CA LEU A 115 -0.48 -8.26 6.59
C LEU A 115 0.44 -9.50 6.55
N ASP A 116 1.66 -9.35 6.04
CA ASP A 116 2.65 -10.43 6.00
C ASP A 116 3.01 -10.90 7.40
N LEU A 117 3.20 -12.20 7.55
CA LEU A 117 3.64 -12.81 8.81
C LEU A 117 5.16 -12.73 8.95
N ASP A 118 5.65 -12.51 10.18
CA ASP A 118 7.08 -12.54 10.46
C ASP A 118 7.52 -13.92 10.96
N TYR A 119 8.30 -14.61 10.12
CA TYR A 119 8.96 -15.87 10.44
C TYR A 119 10.46 -15.72 10.72
N GLY A 120 10.98 -14.47 10.74
CA GLY A 120 12.41 -14.20 10.84
C GLY A 120 13.22 -14.55 9.59
N ARG A 121 12.55 -14.76 8.46
CA ARG A 121 13.16 -15.16 7.16
C ARG A 121 13.26 -14.01 6.18
N SER A 122 12.14 -13.35 5.89
CA SER A 122 12.09 -12.26 4.92
C SER A 122 12.75 -10.97 5.45
N GLN A 123 13.81 -10.52 4.78
CA GLN A 123 14.48 -9.25 5.08
C GLN A 123 13.61 -8.01 4.77
N VAL A 124 12.59 -8.18 3.93
CA VAL A 124 11.69 -7.11 3.49
C VAL A 124 10.56 -6.88 4.49
N ILE A 125 10.16 -7.91 5.24
CA ILE A 125 9.08 -7.83 6.24
C ILE A 125 9.65 -7.38 7.58
N GLY A 126 10.26 -8.29 8.36
CA GLY A 126 10.79 -8.02 9.70
C GLY A 126 9.80 -7.20 10.55
N ASN A 127 10.29 -6.11 11.16
CA ASN A 127 9.49 -5.27 12.06
C ASN A 127 8.31 -4.52 11.44
N ARG A 128 8.09 -4.65 10.12
CA ARG A 128 6.88 -4.14 9.46
C ARG A 128 5.66 -5.02 9.72
N SER A 129 5.84 -6.27 10.15
CA SER A 129 4.75 -7.17 10.50
C SER A 129 4.23 -6.94 11.92
N LEU A 130 2.98 -7.32 12.16
CA LEU A 130 2.37 -7.43 13.48
C LEU A 130 2.75 -8.73 14.22
N GLY A 131 3.51 -9.64 13.59
CA GLY A 131 4.03 -10.86 14.20
C GLY A 131 3.89 -12.11 13.32
N GLY A 132 4.15 -13.28 13.90
CA GLY A 132 4.12 -14.57 13.19
C GLY A 132 2.84 -15.39 13.37
N ASP A 133 1.98 -15.04 14.33
CA ASP A 133 0.72 -15.77 14.57
C ASP A 133 -0.40 -15.22 13.67
N PRO A 134 -0.96 -16.02 12.73
CA PRO A 134 -1.89 -15.51 11.73
C PRO A 134 -3.19 -14.92 12.31
N GLU A 135 -3.72 -15.47 13.40
CA GLU A 135 -4.97 -15.00 14.01
C GLU A 135 -4.74 -13.72 14.83
N ARG A 136 -3.63 -13.63 15.56
CA ARG A 136 -3.23 -12.40 16.26
C ARG A 136 -2.97 -11.27 15.27
N VAL A 137 -2.25 -11.54 14.18
CA VAL A 137 -2.04 -10.56 13.10
C VAL A 137 -3.38 -10.13 12.52
N SER A 138 -4.29 -11.06 12.23
CA SER A 138 -5.64 -10.74 11.72
C SER A 138 -6.42 -9.82 12.65
N ARG A 139 -6.41 -10.09 13.97
CA ARG A 139 -7.09 -9.25 14.97
C ARG A 139 -6.50 -7.84 15.05
N LEU A 140 -5.18 -7.73 15.20
CA LEU A 140 -4.51 -6.44 15.34
C LEU A 140 -4.63 -5.61 14.05
N ALA A 141 -4.48 -6.26 12.88
CA ALA A 141 -4.69 -5.62 11.60
C ALA A 141 -6.14 -5.16 11.44
N SER A 142 -7.14 -5.96 11.84
CA SER A 142 -8.55 -5.51 11.86
C SER A 142 -8.73 -4.22 12.66
N ALA A 143 -8.13 -4.13 13.85
CA ALA A 143 -8.20 -2.92 14.65
C ALA A 143 -7.48 -1.73 13.99
N TYR A 144 -6.35 -2.00 13.31
CA TYR A 144 -5.63 -1.01 12.50
C TYR A 144 -6.52 -0.49 11.35
N LEU A 145 -7.20 -1.38 10.60
CA LEU A 145 -8.15 -1.01 9.54
C LEU A 145 -9.27 -0.11 10.09
N ASP A 146 -9.84 -0.47 11.25
CA ASP A 146 -10.88 0.33 11.89
C ASP A 146 -10.39 1.76 12.20
N GLY A 147 -9.09 1.92 12.54
CA GLY A 147 -8.46 3.23 12.77
C GLY A 147 -8.29 4.06 11.49
N LEU A 148 -7.83 3.44 10.39
CA LEU A 148 -7.75 4.08 9.07
C LEU A 148 -9.14 4.57 8.61
N HIS A 149 -10.13 3.68 8.69
CA HIS A 149 -11.50 3.99 8.30
C HIS A 149 -12.14 5.07 9.17
N ALA A 150 -11.87 5.07 10.48
CA ALA A 150 -12.35 6.10 11.39
C ALA A 150 -11.79 7.49 11.06
N ALA A 151 -10.53 7.57 10.61
CA ALA A 151 -9.94 8.81 10.10
C ALA A 151 -10.50 9.22 8.73
N GLY A 152 -11.06 8.28 7.96
CA GLY A 152 -11.60 8.50 6.63
C GLY A 152 -10.67 8.09 5.48
N MET A 153 -9.62 7.33 5.79
CA MET A 153 -8.66 6.78 4.82
C MET A 153 -9.07 5.35 4.42
N ALA A 154 -8.99 5.05 3.12
CA ALA A 154 -9.15 3.68 2.62
C ALA A 154 -7.91 2.83 2.95
N ALA A 155 -8.10 1.54 3.22
CA ALA A 155 -7.03 0.66 3.66
C ALA A 155 -6.55 -0.29 2.56
N THR A 156 -5.22 -0.45 2.44
CA THR A 156 -4.59 -1.31 1.44
C THR A 156 -3.72 -2.38 2.09
N GLY A 157 -4.18 -3.63 2.08
CA GLY A 157 -3.45 -4.77 2.65
C GLY A 157 -2.33 -5.24 1.72
N LYS A 158 -1.15 -5.52 2.27
CA LYS A 158 0.00 -5.99 1.49
C LYS A 158 0.91 -6.96 2.26
N HIS A 159 1.61 -7.89 1.61
CA HIS A 159 1.64 -8.13 0.17
C HIS A 159 0.95 -9.48 -0.13
N PHE A 160 -0.21 -9.46 -0.79
CA PHE A 160 -1.01 -10.67 -1.02
C PHE A 160 -0.30 -11.69 -1.94
N PRO A 161 -0.33 -13.01 -1.67
CA PRO A 161 -0.97 -13.74 -0.56
C PRO A 161 -0.09 -13.91 0.70
N GLY A 162 1.04 -13.21 0.77
CA GLY A 162 1.93 -13.15 1.93
C GLY A 162 3.39 -13.36 1.53
N HIS A 163 4.24 -12.38 1.84
CA HIS A 163 5.67 -12.40 1.54
C HIS A 163 6.51 -12.99 2.69
N GLY A 164 5.91 -13.25 3.86
CA GLY A 164 6.63 -13.60 5.09
C GLY A 164 7.62 -14.77 4.96
N TRP A 165 7.21 -15.81 4.24
CA TRP A 165 7.97 -17.05 4.08
C TRP A 165 8.95 -17.04 2.90
N ALA A 166 8.73 -16.16 1.93
CA ALA A 166 9.51 -16.11 0.70
C ALA A 166 10.95 -15.66 0.98
N GLU A 167 11.90 -16.34 0.34
CA GLU A 167 13.32 -16.01 0.40
C GLU A 167 13.82 -15.69 -1.01
N ALA A 168 14.69 -14.69 -1.11
CA ALA A 168 15.41 -14.42 -2.35
C ALA A 168 16.57 -15.42 -2.46
N ASP A 169 16.57 -16.26 -3.49
CA ASP A 169 17.64 -17.26 -3.74
C ASP A 169 18.98 -16.60 -4.12
N SER A 170 18.99 -15.30 -4.41
CA SER A 170 20.18 -14.47 -4.56
C SER A 170 19.77 -13.00 -4.70
N HIS A 171 20.70 -12.06 -4.58
CA HIS A 171 20.44 -10.60 -4.65
C HIS A 171 19.80 -10.12 -5.97
N PHE A 172 19.61 -10.99 -6.97
CA PHE A 172 19.03 -10.67 -8.27
C PHE A 172 17.89 -11.60 -8.71
N ALA A 173 17.53 -12.61 -7.91
CA ALA A 173 16.47 -13.55 -8.24
C ALA A 173 15.15 -13.12 -7.59
N LEU A 174 14.05 -13.32 -8.32
CA LEU A 174 12.69 -13.17 -7.82
C LEU A 174 12.49 -14.14 -6.63
N PRO A 175 11.98 -13.67 -5.46
CA PRO A 175 11.73 -14.55 -4.33
C PRO A 175 10.71 -15.65 -4.68
N VAL A 176 10.94 -16.84 -4.12
CA VAL A 176 10.07 -18.01 -4.34
C VAL A 176 9.58 -18.55 -3.00
N ASP A 177 8.31 -18.96 -2.97
CA ASP A 177 7.72 -19.77 -1.91
C ASP A 177 7.26 -21.11 -2.49
N ASP A 178 8.00 -22.17 -2.18
CA ASP A 178 7.76 -23.52 -2.69
C ASP A 178 6.73 -24.31 -1.88
N ARG A 179 6.00 -23.70 -0.94
CA ARG A 179 4.99 -24.40 -0.16
C ARG A 179 3.74 -24.74 -1.00
N PRO A 180 3.06 -25.85 -0.71
CA PRO A 180 1.77 -26.15 -1.32
C PRO A 180 0.70 -25.14 -0.87
N LEU A 181 -0.30 -24.90 -1.73
CA LEU A 181 -1.39 -23.93 -1.48
C LEU A 181 -2.06 -24.12 -0.11
N GLU A 182 -2.25 -25.37 0.32
CA GLU A 182 -2.94 -25.66 1.58
C GLU A 182 -2.15 -25.23 2.82
N GLU A 183 -0.82 -25.20 2.74
CA GLU A 183 0.01 -24.64 3.81
C GLU A 183 -0.12 -23.12 3.85
N ILE A 184 -0.03 -22.46 2.69
CA ILE A 184 -0.21 -21.01 2.55
C ILE A 184 -1.60 -20.59 3.07
N ARG A 185 -2.65 -21.35 2.73
CA ARG A 185 -4.04 -21.12 3.21
C ARG A 185 -4.16 -21.14 4.73
N ARG A 186 -3.42 -22.04 5.39
CA ARG A 186 -3.46 -22.22 6.84
C ARG A 186 -2.60 -21.21 7.60
N THR A 187 -1.75 -20.45 6.91
CA THR A 187 -0.85 -19.46 7.53
C THR A 187 -0.99 -18.09 6.89
N ASP A 188 -0.22 -17.80 5.84
CA ASP A 188 -0.01 -16.46 5.28
C ASP A 188 -1.26 -15.86 4.64
N LEU A 189 -2.15 -16.72 4.13
CA LEU A 189 -3.42 -16.28 3.57
C LEU A 189 -4.45 -15.90 4.64
N VAL A 190 -4.28 -16.34 5.89
CA VAL A 190 -5.28 -16.15 6.95
C VAL A 190 -5.59 -14.67 7.18
N PRO A 191 -4.61 -13.75 7.34
CA PRO A 191 -4.91 -12.33 7.46
C PRO A 191 -5.72 -11.77 6.29
N PHE A 192 -5.39 -12.14 5.06
CA PHE A 192 -6.13 -11.70 3.88
C PHE A 192 -7.55 -12.27 3.85
N ALA A 193 -7.73 -13.54 4.17
CA ALA A 193 -9.04 -14.20 4.23
C ALA A 193 -9.94 -13.59 5.31
N ARG A 194 -9.39 -13.29 6.50
CA ARG A 194 -10.12 -12.68 7.62
C ARG A 194 -10.53 -11.24 7.32
N LEU A 195 -9.73 -10.52 6.52
CA LEU A 195 -9.87 -9.07 6.33
C LEU A 195 -10.39 -8.68 4.95
N ALA A 196 -10.60 -9.61 4.02
CA ALA A 196 -11.02 -9.34 2.65
C ALA A 196 -12.24 -8.40 2.56
N ALA A 197 -13.23 -8.57 3.44
CA ALA A 197 -14.43 -7.74 3.48
C ALA A 197 -14.22 -6.33 4.08
N LYS A 198 -13.12 -6.11 4.82
CA LYS A 198 -12.75 -4.82 5.40
C LYS A 198 -11.72 -4.06 4.56
N LEU A 199 -10.98 -4.72 3.69
CA LEU A 199 -9.97 -4.09 2.86
C LEU A 199 -10.62 -3.35 1.68
N ASP A 200 -10.20 -2.12 1.43
CA ASP A 200 -10.62 -1.33 0.27
C ASP A 200 -9.71 -1.59 -0.93
N GLY A 201 -8.44 -1.90 -0.66
CA GLY A 201 -7.43 -2.25 -1.65
C GLY A 201 -6.52 -3.39 -1.19
N ILE A 202 -5.87 -4.05 -2.15
CA ILE A 202 -4.79 -5.02 -1.93
C ILE A 202 -3.65 -4.73 -2.90
N MET A 203 -2.42 -4.95 -2.43
CA MET A 203 -1.22 -5.00 -3.27
C MET A 203 -0.62 -6.41 -3.19
N PRO A 204 -0.37 -7.08 -4.33
CA PRO A 204 0.20 -8.42 -4.37
C PRO A 204 1.71 -8.39 -4.10
N ALA A 205 2.27 -9.55 -3.74
CA ALA A 205 3.70 -9.74 -3.57
C ALA A 205 4.38 -10.03 -4.92
N HIS A 206 5.57 -9.46 -5.13
CA HIS A 206 6.51 -9.93 -6.16
C HIS A 206 7.21 -11.22 -5.71
N VAL A 207 6.41 -12.28 -5.57
CA VAL A 207 6.83 -13.63 -5.15
C VAL A 207 6.17 -14.65 -6.08
N VAL A 208 6.95 -15.64 -6.53
CA VAL A 208 6.41 -16.84 -7.20
C VAL A 208 6.09 -17.90 -6.16
N TYR A 209 4.87 -18.42 -6.19
CA TYR A 209 4.43 -19.52 -5.35
C TYR A 209 4.41 -20.78 -6.22
N SER A 210 5.56 -21.44 -6.36
CA SER A 210 5.85 -22.37 -7.46
C SER A 210 4.91 -23.58 -7.56
N GLN A 211 4.32 -23.99 -6.43
CA GLN A 211 3.32 -25.07 -6.38
C GLN A 211 1.88 -24.62 -6.68
N VAL A 212 1.66 -23.32 -6.89
CA VAL A 212 0.34 -22.73 -7.16
C VAL A 212 0.28 -22.11 -8.54
N ASP A 213 1.27 -21.29 -8.90
CA ASP A 213 1.40 -20.66 -10.20
C ASP A 213 2.88 -20.37 -10.49
N SER A 214 3.28 -20.49 -11.76
CA SER A 214 4.62 -20.14 -12.23
C SER A 214 4.87 -18.62 -12.30
N LEU A 215 3.81 -17.81 -12.30
CA LEU A 215 3.89 -16.36 -12.33
C LEU A 215 3.88 -15.76 -10.93
N PRO A 216 4.50 -14.57 -10.73
CA PRO A 216 4.34 -13.84 -9.48
C PRO A 216 2.86 -13.52 -9.22
N ALA A 217 2.47 -13.42 -7.94
CA ALA A 217 1.06 -13.26 -7.56
C ALA A 217 0.35 -12.10 -8.27
N GLY A 218 1.03 -10.98 -8.52
CA GLY A 218 0.46 -9.81 -9.22
C GLY A 218 0.18 -10.00 -10.72
N PHE A 219 0.65 -11.09 -11.32
CA PHE A 219 0.43 -11.45 -12.72
C PHE A 219 -0.35 -12.76 -12.88
N SER A 220 -0.81 -13.35 -11.77
CA SER A 220 -1.47 -14.65 -11.75
C SER A 220 -2.99 -14.51 -11.67
N LEU A 221 -3.69 -15.00 -12.71
CA LEU A 221 -5.15 -15.17 -12.70
C LEU A 221 -5.61 -16.08 -11.56
N ARG A 222 -4.82 -17.14 -11.28
CA ARG A 222 -5.10 -18.09 -10.20
C ARG A 222 -5.11 -17.39 -8.85
N TRP A 223 -4.13 -16.53 -8.56
CA TRP A 223 -4.06 -15.79 -7.30
C TRP A 223 -5.11 -14.67 -7.22
N LEU A 224 -5.23 -13.84 -8.25
CA LEU A 224 -6.03 -12.62 -8.17
C LEU A 224 -7.52 -12.86 -8.44
N GLN A 225 -7.88 -13.71 -9.39
CA GLN A 225 -9.30 -13.94 -9.72
C GLN A 225 -9.87 -15.14 -8.97
N GLU A 226 -9.21 -16.29 -9.04
CA GLU A 226 -9.77 -17.53 -8.48
C GLU A 226 -9.67 -17.56 -6.95
N ILE A 227 -8.52 -17.18 -6.38
CA ILE A 227 -8.34 -17.19 -4.92
C ILE A 227 -8.84 -15.87 -4.33
N LEU A 228 -8.27 -14.72 -4.70
CA LEU A 228 -8.61 -13.45 -4.05
C LEU A 228 -10.07 -13.02 -4.28
N ARG A 229 -10.51 -12.92 -5.54
CA ARG A 229 -11.89 -12.47 -5.83
C ARG A 229 -12.93 -13.56 -5.57
N ALA A 230 -12.74 -14.77 -6.06
CA ALA A 230 -13.77 -15.81 -5.99
C ALA A 230 -13.78 -16.58 -4.65
N GLU A 231 -12.63 -17.06 -4.15
CA GLU A 231 -12.56 -17.80 -2.88
C GLU A 231 -12.70 -16.87 -1.67
N LEU A 232 -11.94 -15.77 -1.61
CA LEU A 232 -11.94 -14.85 -0.46
C LEU A 232 -13.02 -13.76 -0.54
N GLY A 233 -13.69 -13.60 -1.69
CA GLY A 233 -14.78 -12.63 -1.87
C GLY A 233 -14.34 -11.16 -1.91
N PHE A 234 -13.08 -10.87 -2.27
CA PHE A 234 -12.57 -9.51 -2.30
C PHE A 234 -13.10 -8.69 -3.50
N ASP A 235 -13.82 -7.60 -3.23
CA ASP A 235 -14.33 -6.65 -4.24
C ASP A 235 -13.59 -5.29 -4.24
N GLY A 236 -12.50 -5.17 -3.48
CA GLY A 236 -11.70 -3.94 -3.46
C GLY A 236 -10.88 -3.71 -4.74
N VAL A 237 -10.04 -2.67 -4.69
CA VAL A 237 -9.05 -2.32 -5.71
C VAL A 237 -7.85 -3.26 -5.63
N ILE A 238 -7.42 -3.82 -6.75
CA ILE A 238 -6.15 -4.53 -6.84
C ILE A 238 -5.12 -3.56 -7.45
N PHE A 239 -4.17 -3.11 -6.64
CA PHE A 239 -2.99 -2.44 -7.17
C PHE A 239 -2.04 -3.50 -7.73
N SER A 240 -1.28 -3.19 -8.78
CA SER A 240 -0.05 -3.95 -9.00
C SER A 240 0.99 -3.53 -7.95
N ASP A 241 1.98 -4.37 -7.69
CA ASP A 241 3.24 -3.86 -7.16
C ASP A 241 4.03 -3.17 -8.30
N ASP A 242 5.17 -2.55 -8.01
CA ASP A 242 5.89 -1.72 -8.96
C ASP A 242 6.40 -2.54 -10.17
N LEU A 243 5.90 -2.18 -11.35
CA LEU A 243 6.20 -2.85 -12.60
C LEU A 243 7.62 -2.56 -13.11
N THR A 244 8.38 -1.66 -12.48
CA THR A 244 9.79 -1.44 -12.82
C THR A 244 10.75 -2.31 -11.99
N MET A 245 10.28 -2.95 -10.92
CA MET A 245 11.15 -3.74 -10.04
C MET A 245 11.65 -5.02 -10.71
N ALA A 246 12.83 -5.48 -10.28
CA ALA A 246 13.50 -6.71 -10.75
C ALA A 246 12.56 -7.91 -10.88
N GLY A 247 11.65 -8.10 -9.91
CA GLY A 247 10.68 -9.19 -9.91
C GLY A 247 9.68 -9.17 -11.07
N ALA A 248 9.40 -8.01 -11.65
CA ALA A 248 8.53 -7.87 -12.81
C ALA A 248 9.26 -8.15 -14.15
N HIS A 249 10.61 -8.18 -14.16
CA HIS A 249 11.38 -8.42 -15.39
C HIS A 249 11.18 -9.81 -15.98
N ALA A 250 10.71 -10.78 -15.18
CA ALA A 250 10.38 -12.12 -15.68
C ALA A 250 9.28 -12.11 -16.76
N VAL A 251 8.45 -11.07 -16.83
CA VAL A 251 7.31 -10.99 -17.74
C VAL A 251 7.64 -10.34 -19.09
N GLY A 252 8.66 -9.48 -19.16
CA GLY A 252 9.03 -8.75 -20.39
C GLY A 252 9.29 -7.27 -20.16
N GLY A 253 9.03 -6.43 -21.18
CA GLY A 253 9.09 -4.98 -21.09
C GLY A 253 7.88 -4.39 -20.35
N ILE A 254 7.81 -3.06 -20.28
CA ILE A 254 6.70 -2.37 -19.62
C ILE A 254 5.35 -2.67 -20.28
N PRO A 255 5.22 -2.66 -21.63
CA PRO A 255 3.97 -3.02 -22.28
C PRO A 255 3.48 -4.42 -21.91
N GLU A 256 4.36 -5.42 -21.93
CA GLU A 256 4.01 -6.81 -21.60
C GLU A 256 3.62 -6.95 -20.12
N ARG A 257 4.30 -6.23 -19.22
CA ARG A 257 3.94 -6.20 -17.79
C ARG A 257 2.57 -5.56 -17.55
N ILE A 258 2.25 -4.48 -18.26
CA ILE A 258 0.94 -3.84 -18.20
C ILE A 258 -0.14 -4.82 -18.66
N ASP A 259 0.05 -5.46 -19.82
CA ASP A 259 -0.90 -6.43 -20.37
C ASP A 259 -1.11 -7.60 -19.41
N ALA A 260 -0.03 -8.15 -18.84
CA ALA A 260 -0.10 -9.26 -17.90
C ALA A 260 -0.79 -8.89 -16.58
N ALA A 261 -0.45 -7.74 -15.99
CA ALA A 261 -1.05 -7.30 -14.73
C ALA A 261 -2.54 -6.96 -14.91
N GLN A 262 -2.89 -6.32 -16.04
CA GLN A 262 -4.28 -6.06 -16.38
C GLN A 262 -5.05 -7.36 -16.63
N ALA A 263 -4.48 -8.30 -17.39
CA ALA A 263 -5.12 -9.59 -17.67
C ALA A 263 -5.34 -10.41 -16.39
N ALA A 264 -4.43 -10.33 -15.41
CA ALA A 264 -4.59 -10.93 -14.09
C ALA A 264 -5.66 -10.21 -13.22
N GLY A 265 -6.06 -9.00 -13.61
CA GLY A 265 -7.13 -8.22 -13.01
C GLY A 265 -6.68 -7.12 -12.05
N GLY A 266 -5.45 -6.61 -12.23
CA GLY A 266 -5.01 -5.37 -11.60
C GLY A 266 -5.82 -4.16 -12.08
N ASP A 267 -6.33 -3.37 -11.14
CA ASP A 267 -7.14 -2.18 -11.40
C ASP A 267 -6.29 -0.92 -11.55
N MET A 268 -5.18 -0.82 -10.81
CA MET A 268 -4.26 0.31 -10.88
C MET A 268 -2.81 -0.17 -10.93
N LEU A 269 -2.15 0.07 -12.06
CA LEU A 269 -0.81 -0.43 -12.33
C LEU A 269 0.24 0.62 -11.94
N LEU A 270 1.24 0.23 -11.14
CA LEU A 270 2.27 1.11 -10.60
C LEU A 270 3.52 1.06 -11.47
N ILE A 271 4.01 2.22 -11.91
CA ILE A 271 5.30 2.37 -12.57
C ILE A 271 6.05 3.48 -11.84
N CYS A 272 7.00 3.09 -10.99
CA CYS A 272 7.70 4.02 -10.11
C CYS A 272 9.18 4.10 -10.47
N ASN A 273 9.81 5.21 -10.09
CA ASN A 273 11.25 5.48 -10.12
C ASN A 273 11.91 5.46 -11.52
N ASP A 274 11.11 5.34 -12.58
CA ASP A 274 11.56 5.35 -13.97
C ASP A 274 10.57 6.14 -14.84
N ARG A 275 10.94 7.39 -15.18
CA ARG A 275 10.11 8.28 -16.00
C ARG A 275 9.95 7.76 -17.42
N ALA A 276 10.99 7.15 -17.99
CA ALA A 276 10.93 6.62 -19.35
C ALA A 276 9.98 5.42 -19.42
N ALA A 277 10.04 4.52 -18.44
CA ALA A 277 9.08 3.44 -18.29
C ALA A 277 7.64 3.95 -18.09
N ALA A 278 7.45 5.03 -17.31
CA ALA A 278 6.13 5.62 -17.10
C ALA A 278 5.54 6.22 -18.39
N GLU A 279 6.37 6.88 -19.20
CA GLU A 279 5.97 7.41 -20.51
C GLU A 279 5.68 6.28 -21.51
N GLU A 280 6.52 5.25 -21.58
CA GLU A 280 6.29 4.06 -22.40
C GLU A 280 4.97 3.36 -22.01
N GLY A 281 4.75 3.18 -20.71
CA GLY A 281 3.54 2.56 -20.18
C GLY A 281 2.28 3.38 -20.48
N LEU A 282 2.37 4.71 -20.41
CA LEU A 282 1.27 5.60 -20.79
C LEU A 282 0.95 5.49 -22.29
N VAL A 283 1.95 5.52 -23.16
CA VAL A 283 1.76 5.36 -24.62
C VAL A 283 1.08 4.02 -24.92
N HIS A 284 1.52 2.95 -24.24
CA HIS A 284 0.90 1.64 -24.39
C HIS A 284 -0.55 1.62 -23.88
N ALA A 285 -0.81 2.17 -22.68
CA ALA A 285 -2.15 2.28 -22.10
C ALA A 285 -3.13 3.01 -23.05
N GLN A 286 -2.68 4.10 -23.67
CA GLN A 286 -3.45 4.85 -24.68
C GLN A 286 -3.74 3.99 -25.92
N ARG A 287 -2.73 3.27 -26.41
CA ARG A 287 -2.85 2.39 -27.59
C ARG A 287 -3.88 1.28 -27.39
N ILE A 288 -3.92 0.68 -26.20
CA ILE A 288 -4.88 -0.39 -25.88
C ILE A 288 -6.22 0.13 -25.35
N GLY A 289 -6.36 1.46 -25.19
CA GLY A 289 -7.58 2.09 -24.70
C GLY A 289 -7.87 1.80 -23.22
N LEU A 290 -6.84 1.62 -22.40
CA LEU A 290 -6.97 1.34 -20.97
C LEU A 290 -7.75 2.47 -20.28
N GLN A 291 -8.76 2.11 -19.48
CA GLN A 291 -9.56 3.05 -18.71
C GLN A 291 -9.40 2.77 -17.22
N ALA A 292 -9.30 3.83 -16.42
CA ALA A 292 -9.29 3.70 -14.97
C ALA A 292 -10.61 3.09 -14.47
N PRO A 293 -10.58 1.96 -13.74
CA PRO A 293 -11.79 1.38 -13.17
C PRO A 293 -12.48 2.33 -12.19
N ALA A 294 -13.81 2.42 -12.24
CA ALA A 294 -14.60 3.28 -11.36
C ALA A 294 -14.37 2.98 -9.86
N ARG A 295 -13.98 1.75 -9.51
CA ARG A 295 -13.69 1.35 -8.13
C ARG A 295 -12.49 2.08 -7.51
N ILE A 296 -11.58 2.64 -8.31
CA ILE A 296 -10.44 3.45 -7.81
C ILE A 296 -10.93 4.63 -6.96
N ALA A 297 -12.08 5.23 -7.30
CA ALA A 297 -12.65 6.35 -6.54
C ALA A 297 -12.97 5.97 -5.08
N ARG A 298 -13.13 4.68 -4.76
CA ARG A 298 -13.32 4.19 -3.38
C ARG A 298 -12.08 4.41 -2.50
N MET A 299 -10.91 4.61 -3.12
CA MET A 299 -9.64 4.86 -2.44
C MET A 299 -9.43 6.34 -2.11
N LEU A 300 -10.21 7.26 -2.68
CA LEU A 300 -10.08 8.69 -2.36
C LEU A 300 -10.46 8.95 -0.89
N ALA A 301 -9.85 9.98 -0.31
CA ALA A 301 -10.15 10.42 1.05
C ALA A 301 -11.67 10.66 1.23
N ARG A 302 -12.25 10.01 2.23
CA ARG A 302 -13.71 10.11 2.49
C ARG A 302 -14.08 11.38 3.27
N ARG A 303 -13.10 11.98 3.95
CA ARG A 303 -13.30 13.14 4.81
C ARG A 303 -12.11 14.10 4.70
N PRO A 304 -12.36 15.41 4.56
CA PRO A 304 -11.29 16.39 4.68
C PRO A 304 -10.84 16.47 6.15
N VAL A 305 -9.53 16.55 6.36
CA VAL A 305 -8.94 16.83 7.68
C VAL A 305 -8.37 18.25 7.65
N MET A 306 -8.74 19.06 8.63
CA MET A 306 -8.31 20.45 8.74
C MET A 306 -6.85 20.54 9.21
N SER A 307 -6.16 21.62 8.83
CA SER A 307 -4.74 21.83 9.17
C SER A 307 -4.47 22.00 10.67
N ASP A 308 -5.49 22.29 11.46
CA ASP A 308 -5.45 22.43 12.92
C ASP A 308 -5.76 21.11 13.67
N TYR A 309 -5.77 19.96 12.97
CA TYR A 309 -6.07 18.64 13.54
C TYR A 309 -5.35 18.35 14.87
N ARG A 310 -4.13 18.87 15.05
CA ARG A 310 -3.33 18.70 16.29
C ARG A 310 -3.94 19.38 17.52
N ALA A 311 -4.75 20.42 17.34
CA ALA A 311 -5.44 21.12 18.42
C ALA A 311 -6.68 20.35 18.93
N THR A 312 -7.17 19.36 18.16
CA THR A 312 -8.37 18.62 18.52
C THR A 312 -8.17 17.79 19.80
N PRO A 313 -9.21 17.64 20.64
CA PRO A 313 -9.15 16.75 21.79
C PRO A 313 -8.85 15.29 21.42
N GLN A 314 -9.42 14.82 20.30
CA GLN A 314 -9.23 13.45 19.82
C GLN A 314 -7.75 13.18 19.46
N TRP A 315 -7.09 14.11 18.77
CA TRP A 315 -5.66 13.98 18.47
C TRP A 315 -4.81 13.90 19.73
N ARG A 316 -5.04 14.81 20.69
CA ARG A 316 -4.28 14.83 21.95
C ARG A 316 -4.47 13.53 22.76
N ALA A 317 -5.69 13.02 22.82
CA ALA A 317 -5.98 11.74 23.47
C ALA A 317 -5.27 10.57 22.76
N ALA A 318 -5.34 10.51 21.43
CA ALA A 318 -4.67 9.48 20.63
C ALA A 318 -3.15 9.48 20.83
N VAL A 319 -2.52 10.66 20.76
CA VAL A 319 -1.07 10.80 21.01
C VAL A 319 -0.73 10.42 22.47
N SER A 320 -1.60 10.73 23.44
CA SER A 320 -1.37 10.34 24.83
C SER A 320 -1.37 8.82 25.01
N VAL A 321 -2.25 8.09 24.32
CA VAL A 321 -2.27 6.62 24.33
C VAL A 321 -0.96 6.06 23.77
N LEU A 322 -0.48 6.58 22.64
CA LEU A 322 0.78 6.10 22.06
C LEU A 322 1.99 6.39 22.97
N LYS A 323 1.99 7.54 23.65
CA LYS A 323 3.04 7.92 24.62
C LYS A 323 3.07 7.03 25.86
N GLU A 324 1.91 6.51 26.30
CA GLU A 324 1.82 5.56 27.42
C GLU A 324 2.70 4.33 27.22
N PHE A 325 2.90 3.93 25.96
CA PHE A 325 3.69 2.76 25.56
C PHE A 325 5.02 3.12 24.88
N GLU A 326 5.48 4.37 25.02
CA GLU A 326 6.75 4.85 24.44
C GLU A 326 6.86 4.70 22.91
N LEU A 327 5.73 4.71 22.21
CA LEU A 327 5.67 4.50 20.77
C LEU A 327 5.92 5.79 19.96
N VAL A 328 5.76 6.97 20.58
CA VAL A 328 5.88 8.31 19.95
C VAL A 328 6.39 9.38 20.91
#